data_AF-A0A2T2QVG7-F1
#
_entry.id   AF-A0A2T2QVG7-F1
#
_cell.length_a   1.000
_cell.length_b   1.000
_cell.length_c   1.000
_cell.angle_alpha   90.00
_cell.angle_beta   90.00
_cell.angle_gamma   90.00
#
_symmetry.space_group_name_H-M   'P 1'
#
loop_
_entity.id
_entity.type
_entity.pdbx_description
1 polymer ?
#
loop_
_entity_poly.entity_id
_entity_poly.type
_entity_poly.pdbx_seq_one_letter_code
_entity_poly.pdbx_strand_id
1 'polypeptide(L)'
;MALALSPHLNYDDVLDKGIRDNKVETGISETARNLKEEFDTTEAHYEKPITRTTLRTRFYNLAATWEHETMHLSDIHKKSLHPAYQEIIGMGEDALPFIFEEFKKATRDWFWALNAITGIDPIPKDVRGDKEAMARIWLEWGRTHGYVR
;
A
#
# COMPACT_ATOMS: atom_id res chain seq x y z
N MET A 1 -29.24 -64.50 14.87
CA MET A 1 -28.73 -63.50 15.83
C MET A 1 -27.21 -63.64 15.89
N ALA A 2 -26.47 -62.52 15.70
CA ALA A 2 -24.99 -62.31 15.70
C ALA A 2 -24.18 -63.01 14.58
N LEU A 3 -23.49 -62.33 13.62
CA LEU A 3 -22.25 -61.48 13.66
C LEU A 3 -21.05 -62.21 14.30
N ALA A 4 -19.81 -62.29 13.79
CA ALA A 4 -19.06 -61.84 12.61
C ALA A 4 -17.75 -62.72 12.58
N LEU A 5 -16.94 -62.88 11.53
CA LEU A 5 -15.84 -62.02 11.05
C LEU A 5 -15.06 -62.81 9.96
N SER A 6 -14.72 -62.18 8.83
CA SER A 6 -13.83 -62.74 7.79
C SER A 6 -12.37 -62.28 7.95
N PRO A 7 -11.36 -63.04 7.49
CA PRO A 7 -9.95 -62.72 7.64
C PRO A 7 -9.41 -61.80 6.53
N HIS A 8 -8.34 -61.09 6.90
CA HIS A 8 -7.60 -60.05 6.18
C HIS A 8 -7.22 -60.38 4.73
N LEU A 9 -7.46 -59.43 3.82
CA LEU A 9 -6.78 -59.33 2.51
C LEU A 9 -5.81 -58.14 2.55
N ASN A 10 -4.57 -58.42 2.12
CA ASN A 10 -3.42 -57.52 2.14
C ASN A 10 -3.52 -56.49 0.98
N TYR A 11 -3.30 -55.21 1.30
CA TYR A 11 -3.49 -54.06 0.40
C TYR A 11 -2.38 -53.90 -0.66
N ASP A 12 -1.25 -54.58 -0.49
CA ASP A 12 -0.08 -54.37 -1.36
C ASP A 12 -0.17 -55.09 -2.72
N ASP A 13 -1.06 -56.07 -2.88
CA ASP A 13 -1.17 -56.90 -4.09
C ASP A 13 -1.99 -56.25 -5.23
N VAL A 14 -2.63 -55.10 -4.96
CA VAL A 14 -3.55 -54.45 -5.90
C VAL A 14 -2.82 -53.44 -6.81
N LEU A 15 -1.58 -53.07 -6.51
CA LEU A 15 -0.89 -51.96 -7.18
C LEU A 15 -0.04 -52.32 -8.41
N ASP A 16 0.18 -53.60 -8.71
CA ASP A 16 1.15 -53.99 -9.77
C ASP A 16 0.53 -54.28 -11.16
N LYS A 17 -0.80 -54.36 -11.29
CA LYS A 17 -1.45 -54.80 -12.55
C LYS A 17 -2.14 -53.72 -13.39
N GLY A 18 -1.93 -52.44 -13.08
CA GLY A 18 -2.66 -51.34 -13.74
C GLY A 18 -1.89 -50.48 -14.74
N ILE A 19 -0.55 -50.56 -14.79
CA ILE A 19 0.26 -49.57 -15.53
C ILE A 19 0.72 -50.14 -16.87
N ARG A 20 -0.22 -50.45 -17.78
CA ARG A 20 0.04 -50.51 -19.22
C ARG A 20 -1.18 -49.99 -19.97
N ASP A 21 -0.93 -48.93 -20.75
CA ASP A 21 -1.80 -48.41 -21.81
C ASP A 21 -3.10 -47.72 -21.36
N ASN A 22 -3.00 -46.47 -20.90
CA ASN A 22 -3.99 -45.48 -21.35
C ASN A 22 -3.44 -44.06 -21.34
N LYS A 23 -3.44 -43.44 -22.52
CA LYS A 23 -3.21 -42.02 -22.74
C LYS A 23 -4.41 -41.27 -22.15
N VAL A 24 -4.35 -40.92 -20.87
CA VAL A 24 -5.35 -40.05 -20.26
C VAL A 24 -4.94 -38.61 -20.57
N GLU A 25 -5.51 -38.05 -21.64
CA GLU A 25 -5.77 -36.61 -21.70
C GLU A 25 -6.51 -36.27 -20.41
N THR A 26 -5.80 -35.67 -19.44
CA THR A 26 -6.37 -35.43 -18.12
C THR A 26 -7.55 -34.48 -18.28
N GLY A 27 -8.75 -35.04 -18.10
CA GLY A 27 -10.03 -34.34 -18.10
C GLY A 27 -10.11 -33.37 -16.93
N ILE A 28 -9.46 -32.23 -17.08
CA ILE A 28 -9.75 -31.08 -16.24
C ILE A 28 -11.07 -30.54 -16.76
N SER A 29 -12.17 -30.78 -16.04
CA SER A 29 -13.46 -30.18 -16.37
C SER A 29 -13.30 -28.66 -16.42
N GLU A 30 -14.12 -27.98 -17.21
CA GLU A 30 -14.14 -26.51 -17.26
C GLU A 30 -14.19 -25.92 -15.83
N THR A 31 -14.98 -26.56 -14.97
CA THR A 31 -15.09 -26.23 -13.55
C THR A 31 -13.77 -26.35 -12.80
N ALA A 32 -12.99 -27.41 -13.02
CA ALA A 32 -11.70 -27.58 -12.37
C ALA A 32 -10.65 -26.58 -12.87
N ARG A 33 -10.75 -26.13 -14.13
CA ARG A 33 -9.90 -25.06 -14.68
C ARG A 33 -10.27 -23.70 -14.09
N ASN A 34 -11.56 -23.39 -14.02
CA ASN A 34 -12.04 -22.14 -13.41
C ASN A 34 -11.73 -22.09 -11.92
N LEU A 35 -11.88 -23.21 -11.21
CA LEU A 35 -11.47 -23.32 -9.81
C LEU A 35 -9.97 -23.15 -9.64
N LYS A 36 -9.15 -23.69 -10.55
CA LYS A 36 -7.70 -23.49 -10.53
C LYS A 36 -7.34 -22.02 -10.75
N GLU A 37 -7.96 -21.36 -11.72
CA GLU A 37 -7.76 -19.93 -12.00
C GLU A 37 -8.22 -19.05 -10.82
N GLU A 38 -9.38 -19.36 -10.22
CA GLU A 38 -9.89 -18.69 -9.02
C GLU A 38 -9.00 -18.95 -7.80
N PHE A 39 -8.44 -20.15 -7.67
CA PHE A 39 -7.49 -20.49 -6.61
C PHE A 39 -6.15 -19.77 -6.80
N ASP A 40 -5.61 -19.75 -8.01
CA ASP A 40 -4.35 -19.08 -8.32
C ASP A 40 -4.48 -17.55 -8.14
N THR A 41 -5.65 -16.97 -8.46
CA THR A 41 -5.95 -15.55 -8.14
C THR A 41 -6.11 -15.33 -6.64
N THR A 42 -6.89 -16.15 -5.95
CA THR A 42 -7.07 -15.99 -4.49
C THR A 42 -5.79 -16.24 -3.71
N GLU A 43 -4.94 -17.17 -4.12
CA GLU A 43 -3.61 -17.43 -3.55
C GLU A 43 -2.69 -16.23 -3.73
N ALA A 44 -2.66 -15.61 -4.91
CA ALA A 44 -1.95 -14.34 -5.13
C ALA A 44 -2.49 -13.18 -4.27
N HIS A 45 -3.81 -13.14 -4.03
CA HIS A 45 -4.44 -12.17 -3.11
C HIS A 45 -4.17 -12.48 -1.62
N TYR A 46 -3.97 -13.76 -1.26
CA TYR A 46 -3.62 -14.20 0.09
C TYR A 46 -2.14 -13.96 0.42
N GLU A 47 -1.22 -14.15 -0.54
CA GLU A 47 0.22 -13.88 -0.36
C GLU A 47 0.53 -12.40 -0.09
N LYS A 48 -0.34 -11.50 -0.58
CA LYS A 48 -0.25 -10.05 -0.36
C LYS A 48 -1.60 -9.53 0.12
N PRO A 49 -1.89 -9.62 1.43
CA PRO A 49 -3.18 -9.18 1.93
C PRO A 49 -3.36 -7.69 1.59
N ILE A 50 -4.59 -7.31 1.25
CA ILE A 50 -5.02 -5.94 0.89
C ILE A 50 -4.66 -4.92 1.99
N THR A 51 -4.33 -5.40 3.20
CA THR A 51 -3.77 -4.65 4.33
C THR A 51 -2.28 -4.24 4.22
N ARG A 52 -1.52 -4.67 3.19
CA ARG A 52 -0.09 -4.28 3.00
C ARG A 52 0.10 -3.00 2.19
N THR A 53 -0.76 -2.00 2.35
CA THR A 53 -0.45 -0.66 1.84
C THR A 53 0.70 -0.09 2.69
N THR A 54 1.88 0.08 2.08
CA THR A 54 3.01 0.71 2.78
C THR A 54 2.70 2.16 3.12
N LEU A 55 3.32 2.73 4.17
CA LEU A 55 3.18 4.15 4.51
C LEU A 55 3.45 5.05 3.29
N ARG A 56 4.46 4.68 2.49
CA ARG A 56 4.80 5.32 1.22
C ARG A 56 3.63 5.29 0.24
N THR A 57 3.08 4.10 -0.03
CA THR A 57 1.94 3.92 -0.95
C THR A 57 0.72 4.70 -0.48
N ARG A 58 0.42 4.65 0.83
CA ARG A 58 -0.69 5.39 1.42
C ARG A 58 -0.52 6.89 1.20
N PHE A 59 0.65 7.44 1.54
CA PHE A 59 0.95 8.85 1.37
C PHE A 59 0.78 9.30 -0.08
N TYR A 60 1.39 8.60 -1.04
CA TYR A 60 1.33 9.00 -2.44
C TYR A 60 -0.05 8.88 -3.05
N ASN A 61 -0.85 7.90 -2.63
CA ASN A 61 -2.24 7.81 -3.05
C ASN A 61 -3.05 9.01 -2.54
N LEU A 62 -2.91 9.35 -1.25
CA LEU A 62 -3.58 10.52 -0.67
C LEU A 62 -3.12 11.83 -1.32
N ALA A 63 -1.82 11.98 -1.58
CA ALA A 63 -1.25 13.17 -2.20
C ALA A 63 -1.76 13.34 -3.63
N ALA A 64 -1.82 12.26 -4.42
CA ALA A 64 -2.38 12.29 -5.78
C ALA A 64 -3.87 12.62 -5.79
N THR A 65 -4.66 12.04 -4.88
CA THR A 65 -6.09 12.39 -4.72
C THR A 65 -6.25 13.86 -4.38
N TRP A 66 -5.50 14.34 -3.38
CA TRP A 66 -5.53 15.74 -2.97
C TRP A 66 -5.14 16.70 -4.09
N GLU A 67 -4.08 16.42 -4.84
CA GLU A 67 -3.64 17.26 -5.95
C GLU A 67 -4.72 17.32 -7.05
N HIS A 68 -5.21 16.16 -7.50
CA HIS A 68 -6.24 16.07 -8.53
C HIS A 68 -7.52 16.83 -8.14
N GLU A 69 -7.98 16.67 -6.90
CA GLU A 69 -9.24 17.26 -6.43
C GLU A 69 -9.09 18.74 -6.02
N THR A 70 -7.88 19.24 -5.81
CA THR A 70 -7.66 20.61 -5.33
C THR A 70 -6.86 21.52 -6.27
N MET A 71 -6.27 21.00 -7.35
CA MET A 71 -5.42 21.78 -8.28
C MET A 71 -6.12 23.02 -8.88
N HIS A 72 -7.45 22.99 -8.99
CA HIS A 72 -8.26 24.07 -9.55
C HIS A 72 -8.74 25.07 -8.48
N LEU A 73 -8.46 24.82 -7.20
CA LEU A 73 -8.85 25.67 -6.08
C LEU A 73 -7.77 26.71 -5.80
N SER A 74 -8.17 27.98 -5.73
CA SER A 74 -7.32 29.09 -5.28
C SER A 74 -7.42 29.36 -3.78
N ASP A 75 -8.40 28.75 -3.10
CA ASP A 75 -8.66 28.93 -1.67
C ASP A 75 -7.85 27.94 -0.84
N ILE A 76 -6.80 28.46 -0.20
CA ILE A 76 -5.91 27.68 0.66
C ILE A 76 -6.65 26.98 1.81
N HIS A 77 -7.70 27.60 2.37
CA HIS A 77 -8.46 26.98 3.46
C HIS A 77 -9.19 25.73 2.98
N LYS A 78 -9.79 25.78 1.79
CA LYS A 78 -10.44 24.60 1.18
C LYS A 78 -9.42 23.51 0.86
N LYS A 79 -8.25 23.87 0.31
CA LYS A 79 -7.17 22.92 0.06
C LYS A 79 -6.70 22.23 1.34
N SER A 80 -6.53 22.99 2.43
CA SER A 80 -6.08 22.47 3.72
C SER A 80 -7.12 21.59 4.42
N LEU A 81 -8.42 21.87 4.30
CA LEU A 81 -9.49 21.07 4.91
C LEU A 81 -9.86 19.81 4.11
N HIS A 82 -9.25 19.60 2.96
CA HIS A 82 -9.52 18.43 2.12
C HIS A 82 -9.25 17.12 2.89
N PRO A 83 -10.15 16.12 2.85
CA PRO A 83 -10.01 14.88 3.62
C PRO A 83 -8.67 14.17 3.42
N ALA A 84 -8.22 14.03 2.17
CA ALA A 84 -6.93 13.40 1.88
C ALA A 84 -5.72 14.16 2.48
N TYR A 85 -5.78 15.50 2.55
CA TYR A 85 -4.73 16.30 3.18
C TYR A 85 -4.75 16.16 4.71
N GLN A 86 -5.95 16.12 5.30
CA GLN A 86 -6.13 15.88 6.73
C GLN A 86 -5.66 14.48 7.12
N GLU A 87 -5.86 13.47 6.27
CA GLU A 87 -5.30 12.14 6.49
C GLU A 87 -3.77 12.13 6.43
N ILE A 88 -3.16 12.86 5.50
CA ILE A 88 -1.70 13.04 5.46
C ILE A 88 -1.19 13.68 6.75
N ILE A 89 -1.87 14.71 7.26
CA ILE A 89 -1.53 15.31 8.57
C ILE A 89 -1.70 14.27 9.68
N GLY A 90 -2.77 13.48 9.65
CA GLY A 90 -3.05 12.41 10.60
C GLY A 90 -2.06 11.24 10.58
N MET A 91 -1.26 11.10 9.51
CA MET A 91 -0.12 10.17 9.48
C MET A 91 1.04 10.64 10.37
N GLY A 92 1.10 11.92 10.76
CA GLY A 92 2.10 12.44 11.70
C GLY A 92 3.53 12.36 11.16
N GLU A 93 4.49 12.06 12.04
CA GLU A 93 5.92 12.03 11.72
C GLU A 93 6.28 11.03 10.61
N ASP A 94 5.51 9.93 10.49
CA ASP A 94 5.70 8.92 9.45
C ASP A 94 5.51 9.48 8.03
N ALA A 95 4.78 10.59 7.87
CA ALA A 95 4.61 11.27 6.60
C ALA A 95 5.77 12.20 6.23
N LEU A 96 6.58 12.66 7.21
CA LEU A 96 7.59 13.69 6.99
C LEU A 96 8.60 13.34 5.89
N PRO A 97 9.19 12.12 5.83
CA PRO A 97 10.10 11.77 4.74
C PRO A 97 9.47 11.96 3.35
N PHE A 98 8.20 11.57 3.20
CA PHE A 98 7.49 11.66 1.91
C PHE A 98 7.06 13.09 1.60
N ILE A 99 6.62 13.85 2.61
CA ILE A 99 6.34 15.28 2.47
C ILE A 99 7.59 16.01 1.98
N PHE A 100 8.75 15.77 2.57
CA PHE A 100 9.99 16.39 2.11
C PHE A 100 10.43 15.93 0.71
N GLU A 101 10.18 14.67 0.33
CA GLU A 101 10.39 14.22 -1.05
C GLU A 101 9.50 15.00 -2.04
N GLU A 102 8.22 15.21 -1.72
CA GLU A 102 7.30 16.01 -2.55
C GLU A 102 7.62 17.51 -2.53
N PHE A 103 8.07 18.02 -1.39
CA PHE A 103 8.42 19.41 -1.20
C PHE A 103 9.62 19.84 -2.06
N LYS A 104 10.51 18.90 -2.40
CA LYS A 104 11.59 19.11 -3.40
C LYS A 104 11.04 19.27 -4.82
N LYS A 105 9.88 18.66 -5.14
CA LYS A 105 9.27 18.64 -6.49
C LYS A 105 8.29 19.80 -6.69
N ALA A 106 7.48 20.10 -5.68
CA ALA A 106 6.47 21.14 -5.69
C ALA A 106 6.48 21.86 -4.33
N THR A 107 6.89 23.11 -4.33
CA THR A 107 7.48 23.72 -3.12
C THR A 107 6.49 24.36 -2.15
N ARG A 108 5.18 24.38 -2.42
CA ARG A 108 4.33 25.43 -1.81
C ARG A 108 3.12 24.94 -1.03
N ASP A 109 2.64 23.74 -1.30
CA ASP A 109 1.40 23.28 -0.67
C ASP A 109 1.61 22.48 0.62
N TRP A 110 2.85 22.10 0.94
CA TRP A 110 3.15 21.29 2.12
C TRP A 110 3.57 22.07 3.37
N PHE A 111 3.76 23.40 3.29
CA PHE A 111 4.12 24.22 4.46
C PHE A 111 3.14 24.03 5.63
N TRP A 112 1.84 23.93 5.33
CA TRP A 112 0.81 23.73 6.34
C TRP A 112 0.93 22.36 7.00
N ALA A 113 1.08 21.29 6.22
CA ALA A 113 1.28 19.95 6.76
C ALA A 113 2.55 19.87 7.63
N LEU A 114 3.66 20.47 7.19
CA LEU A 114 4.91 20.52 7.96
C LEU A 114 4.70 21.20 9.31
N ASN A 115 4.06 22.38 9.34
CA ASN A 115 3.77 23.09 10.59
C ASN A 115 2.82 22.29 11.50
N ALA A 116 1.75 21.71 10.94
CA ALA A 116 0.75 20.95 11.68
C ALA A 116 1.33 19.68 12.33
N ILE A 117 2.20 18.95 11.60
CA ILE A 117 2.81 17.71 12.08
C ILE A 117 3.92 18.00 13.10
N THR A 118 4.79 18.96 12.80
CA THR A 118 5.98 19.23 13.64
C THR A 118 5.71 20.16 14.82
N GLY A 119 4.61 20.92 14.78
CA GLY A 119 4.25 21.91 15.80
C GLY A 119 5.18 23.13 15.85
N ILE A 120 6.10 23.28 14.89
CA ILE A 120 7.07 24.38 14.86
C ILE A 120 6.84 25.30 13.65
N ASP A 121 7.21 26.57 13.82
CA ASP A 121 7.30 27.54 12.74
C ASP A 121 8.75 28.06 12.64
N PRO A 122 9.62 27.37 11.88
CA PRO A 122 11.02 27.75 11.78
C PRO A 122 11.24 29.00 10.91
N ILE A 123 10.18 29.60 10.35
CA ILE A 123 10.25 30.69 9.38
C ILE A 123 10.32 32.06 10.09
N PRO A 124 11.48 32.77 10.00
CA PRO A 124 11.59 34.14 10.51
C PRO A 124 10.60 35.09 9.82
N LYS A 125 10.18 36.15 10.51
CA LYS A 125 9.16 37.09 10.00
C LYS A 125 9.61 37.85 8.76
N ASP A 126 10.90 38.16 8.67
CA ASP A 126 11.57 38.91 7.61
C ASP A 126 11.69 38.14 6.29
N VAL A 127 11.58 36.80 6.31
CA VAL A 127 11.60 35.97 5.09
C VAL A 127 10.21 35.48 4.67
N ARG A 128 9.15 35.85 5.40
CA ARG A 128 7.77 35.46 5.04
C ARG A 128 7.39 36.08 3.71
N GLY A 129 6.90 35.24 2.80
CA GLY A 129 6.53 35.64 1.44
C GLY A 129 7.61 35.29 0.41
N ASP A 130 8.87 35.14 0.81
CA ASP A 130 9.91 34.52 -0.01
C ASP A 130 9.80 32.99 0.11
N LYS A 131 9.01 32.40 -0.79
CA LYS A 131 8.67 30.98 -0.75
C LYS A 131 9.89 30.10 -0.95
N GLU A 132 10.88 30.56 -1.72
CA GLU A 132 12.14 29.87 -1.96
C GLU A 132 13.01 29.87 -0.69
N ALA A 133 13.11 31.00 0.01
CA ALA A 133 13.81 31.07 1.29
C ALA A 133 13.12 30.21 2.36
N MET A 134 11.80 30.27 2.44
CA MET A 134 11.01 29.44 3.34
C MET A 134 11.22 27.94 3.07
N ALA A 135 11.23 27.54 1.80
CA ALA A 135 11.48 26.15 1.42
C ALA A 135 12.89 25.70 1.81
N ARG A 136 13.91 26.55 1.62
CA ARG A 136 15.29 26.25 2.05
C ARG A 136 15.38 26.00 3.56
N ILE A 137 14.71 26.83 4.37
CA ILE A 137 14.71 26.68 5.83
C ILE A 137 14.08 25.34 6.24
N TRP A 138 12.94 24.98 5.65
CA TRP A 138 12.29 23.70 5.92
C TRP A 138 13.13 22.50 5.48
N LEU A 139 13.76 22.56 4.31
CA LEU A 139 14.63 21.50 3.83
C LEU A 139 15.85 21.32 4.75
N GLU A 140 16.42 22.42 5.25
CA GLU A 140 17.55 22.36 6.19
C GLU A 140 17.14 21.78 7.54
N TRP A 141 15.99 22.19 8.06
CA TRP A 141 15.40 21.56 9.24
C TRP A 141 15.19 20.05 9.01
N GLY A 142 14.64 19.66 7.86
CA GLY A 142 14.46 18.26 7.50
C GLY A 142 15.77 17.46 7.43
N ARG A 143 16.88 18.08 6.98
CA ARG A 143 18.21 17.44 6.97
C ARG A 143 18.75 17.23 8.38
N THR A 144 18.69 18.26 9.21
CA THR A 144 19.18 18.20 10.60
C THR A 144 18.44 17.15 11.44
N HIS A 145 17.21 16.80 11.06
CA HIS A 145 16.38 15.80 11.74
C HIS A 145 16.34 14.43 11.03
N GLY A 146 17.08 14.25 9.93
CA GLY A 146 17.20 12.97 9.22
C GLY A 146 16.04 12.61 8.28
N TYR A 147 15.11 13.53 8.03
CA TYR A 147 13.99 13.32 7.10
C TYR A 147 14.36 13.60 5.64
N VAL A 148 15.37 14.45 5.42
CA VAL A 148 15.91 14.77 4.09
C VAL A 148 17.29 14.15 3.95
N ARG A 149 17.44 13.28 2.94
CA ARG A 149 18.75 12.83 2.43
C ARG A 149 19.19 13.70 1.25
#